data_AF-A0A9P7RTP2-F1
#
_entry.id   AF-A0A9P7RTP2-F1
#
_cell.length_a   1.000
_cell.length_b   1.000
_cell.length_c   1.000
_cell.angle_alpha   90.00
_cell.angle_beta   90.00
_cell.angle_gamma   90.00
#
_symmetry.space_group_name_H-M   'P 1'
#
loop_
_entity.id
_entity.type
_entity.pdbx_description
1 polymer ?
#
loop_
_entity_poly.entity_id
_entity_poly.type
_entity_poly.pdbx_seq_one_letter_code
_entity_poly.pdbx_strand_id
1 'polypeptide(L)'
;MTVLADALKTGLLAKGERGELVARTLLTVAHDEAAKHDPSTTFELEFHRPIQLAHFLEKFLAPDVWESVRHAKPVHAFDDALELEAAFAESWINFSHWVQLGSHEMFSWECATELLKRGAAMQTYDNQQNQDLGMALHNGNLDSAIDIDRTGLCQVQVKNSVKSERVAPNPEAAGKCPNTCPILSIVMQLGVGEEYHGPLVEINTTSIQTDTPAGNTRSSTSSDPTDINRRHYSIVLYGCTAATYSCVGGHAATYATLLRTPALFHNYSRDKYPDLLAAAHELSPNMNKEVMFWTN
;
A
#
# COMPACT_ATOMS: atom_id res chain seq x y z
N MET A 1 -18.25 -1.29 -11.87
CA MET A 1 -17.73 -2.40 -11.04
C MET A 1 -18.22 -3.79 -11.48
N THR A 2 -19.43 -3.93 -12.05
CA THR A 2 -20.00 -5.22 -12.49
C THR A 2 -19.19 -5.93 -13.58
N VAL A 3 -18.73 -5.22 -14.62
CA VAL A 3 -17.93 -5.81 -15.72
C VAL A 3 -16.63 -6.46 -15.21
N LEU A 4 -15.94 -5.82 -14.27
CA LEU A 4 -14.70 -6.34 -13.68
C LEU A 4 -14.98 -7.59 -12.83
N ALA A 5 -16.02 -7.56 -12.02
CA ALA A 5 -16.43 -8.71 -11.21
C ALA A 5 -16.84 -9.89 -12.08
N ASP A 6 -17.53 -9.66 -13.19
CA ASP A 6 -17.93 -10.70 -14.12
C ASP A 6 -16.75 -11.30 -14.87
N ALA A 7 -15.77 -10.48 -15.29
CA ALA A 7 -14.52 -10.95 -15.88
C ALA A 7 -13.70 -11.83 -14.91
N LEU A 8 -13.80 -11.61 -13.60
CA LEU A 8 -13.02 -12.35 -12.61
C LEU A 8 -13.67 -13.65 -12.14
N LYS A 9 -14.98 -13.81 -12.37
CA LYS A 9 -15.68 -15.07 -12.13
C LYS A 9 -15.21 -16.21 -13.04
N THR A 10 -14.58 -15.90 -14.19
CA THR A 10 -14.09 -16.90 -15.14
C THR A 10 -12.66 -17.37 -14.86
N GLY A 11 -12.06 -16.95 -13.75
CA GLY A 11 -10.71 -17.38 -13.36
C GLY A 11 -9.58 -16.69 -14.13
N LEU A 12 -9.84 -15.56 -14.80
CA LEU A 12 -8.87 -14.86 -15.65
C LEU A 12 -7.63 -14.32 -14.91
N LEU A 13 -7.68 -14.12 -13.59
CA LEU A 13 -6.55 -13.63 -12.78
C LEU A 13 -6.21 -14.57 -11.64
N ALA A 14 -4.91 -14.70 -11.40
CA ALA A 14 -4.32 -15.35 -10.24
C ALA A 14 -4.66 -14.59 -8.94
N LYS A 15 -4.46 -15.26 -7.80
CA LYS A 15 -4.80 -14.72 -6.47
C LYS A 15 -4.09 -13.41 -6.14
N GLY A 16 -2.79 -13.32 -6.43
CA GLY A 16 -1.97 -12.12 -6.20
C GLY A 16 -2.47 -10.95 -7.05
N GLU A 17 -2.62 -11.18 -8.35
CA GLU A 17 -3.11 -10.20 -9.33
C GLU A 17 -4.49 -9.63 -8.97
N ARG A 18 -5.38 -10.44 -8.37
CA ARG A 18 -6.69 -9.97 -7.86
C ARG A 18 -6.53 -8.98 -6.72
N GLY A 19 -5.63 -9.25 -5.78
CA GLY A 19 -5.33 -8.35 -4.67
C GLY A 19 -4.83 -7.00 -5.18
N GLU A 20 -3.81 -7.03 -6.04
CA GLU A 20 -3.23 -5.82 -6.65
C GLU A 20 -4.25 -5.03 -7.47
N LEU A 21 -5.10 -5.71 -8.25
CA LEU A 21 -6.18 -5.07 -8.99
C LEU A 21 -7.16 -4.36 -8.05
N VAL A 22 -7.56 -5.01 -6.95
CA VAL A 22 -8.46 -4.40 -5.96
C VAL A 22 -7.77 -3.20 -5.29
N ALA A 23 -6.52 -3.33 -4.88
CA ALA A 23 -5.76 -2.23 -4.27
C ALA A 23 -5.67 -1.02 -5.19
N ARG A 24 -5.27 -1.22 -6.46
CA ARG A 24 -5.26 -0.14 -7.47
C ARG A 24 -6.63 0.48 -7.67
N THR A 25 -7.69 -0.34 -7.70
CA THR A 25 -9.05 0.16 -7.82
C THR A 25 -9.43 1.05 -6.63
N LEU A 26 -9.14 0.63 -5.40
CA LEU A 26 -9.45 1.40 -4.19
C LEU A 26 -8.68 2.74 -4.16
N LEU A 27 -7.39 2.70 -4.49
CA LEU A 27 -6.54 3.89 -4.54
C LEU A 27 -6.98 4.87 -5.64
N THR A 28 -7.31 4.37 -6.83
CA THR A 28 -7.82 5.21 -7.93
C THR A 28 -9.19 5.82 -7.60
N VAL A 29 -10.12 5.06 -7.03
CA VAL A 29 -11.42 5.61 -6.62
C VAL A 29 -11.25 6.68 -5.54
N ALA A 30 -10.38 6.46 -4.56
CA ALA A 30 -10.08 7.46 -3.53
C ALA A 30 -9.46 8.73 -4.11
N HIS A 31 -8.55 8.58 -5.07
CA HIS A 31 -7.96 9.70 -5.80
C HIS A 31 -9.04 10.50 -6.54
N ASP A 32 -9.91 9.84 -7.30
CA ASP A 32 -10.99 10.50 -8.03
C ASP A 32 -11.98 11.22 -7.11
N GLU A 33 -12.30 10.63 -5.95
CA GLU A 33 -13.18 11.27 -4.96
C GLU A 33 -12.52 12.50 -4.31
N ALA A 34 -11.23 12.43 -3.99
CA ALA A 34 -10.47 13.58 -3.51
C ALA A 34 -10.36 14.66 -4.60
N ALA A 35 -10.12 14.27 -5.85
CA ALA A 35 -10.05 15.17 -6.99
C ALA A 35 -11.36 15.89 -7.29
N LYS A 36 -12.52 15.41 -6.84
CA LYS A 36 -13.81 16.12 -6.98
C LYS A 36 -14.01 17.23 -5.94
N HIS A 37 -13.43 17.04 -4.75
CA HIS A 37 -13.76 17.84 -3.57
C HIS A 37 -12.60 18.65 -3.03
N ASP A 38 -11.40 18.56 -3.61
CA ASP A 38 -10.25 19.31 -3.14
C ASP A 38 -10.47 20.83 -3.36
N PRO A 39 -10.63 21.63 -2.28
CA PRO A 39 -10.86 23.06 -2.37
C PRO A 39 -9.56 23.86 -2.54
N SER A 40 -8.39 23.21 -2.44
CA SER A 40 -7.09 23.86 -2.35
C SER A 40 -6.51 24.27 -3.71
N THR A 41 -7.12 23.84 -4.83
CA THR A 41 -6.58 24.10 -6.16
C THR A 41 -7.63 24.56 -7.17
N THR A 42 -7.29 25.57 -7.97
CA THR A 42 -8.07 26.06 -9.11
C THR A 42 -7.38 25.68 -10.42
N PHE A 43 -7.36 24.39 -10.77
CA PHE A 43 -6.83 23.92 -12.04
C PHE A 43 -7.93 23.80 -13.10
N GLU A 44 -7.59 24.07 -14.36
CA GLU A 44 -8.53 23.96 -15.49
C GLU A 44 -8.91 22.50 -15.83
N LEU A 45 -8.04 21.54 -15.51
CA LEU A 45 -8.28 20.11 -15.72
C LEU A 45 -8.69 19.43 -14.41
N GLU A 46 -9.95 19.02 -14.33
CA GLU A 46 -10.53 18.42 -13.11
C GLU A 46 -9.88 17.07 -12.73
N PHE A 47 -9.44 16.28 -13.71
CA PHE A 47 -8.96 14.91 -13.52
C PHE A 47 -7.42 14.77 -13.44
N HIS A 48 -6.67 15.84 -13.70
CA HIS A 48 -5.21 15.81 -13.72
C HIS A 48 -4.66 16.99 -12.94
N ARG A 49 -4.89 16.95 -11.62
CA ARG A 49 -4.48 17.98 -10.67
C ARG A 49 -3.80 17.35 -9.45
N PRO A 50 -2.82 18.03 -8.85
CA PRO A 50 -2.26 17.61 -7.58
C PRO A 50 -3.32 17.68 -6.46
N ILE A 51 -3.28 16.70 -5.57
CA ILE A 51 -4.16 16.55 -4.41
C ILE A 51 -3.26 16.49 -3.18
N GLN A 52 -3.64 17.15 -2.09
CA GLN A 52 -2.92 16.98 -0.83
C GLN A 52 -2.98 15.53 -0.34
N LEU A 53 -1.86 14.96 0.09
CA LEU A 53 -1.80 13.57 0.54
C LEU A 53 -2.77 13.32 1.71
N ALA A 54 -2.85 14.25 2.67
CA ALA A 54 -3.77 14.14 3.80
C ALA A 54 -5.24 14.08 3.33
N HIS A 55 -5.62 14.91 2.35
CA HIS A 55 -6.97 14.88 1.79
C HIS A 55 -7.26 13.59 1.00
N PHE A 56 -6.27 13.10 0.24
CA PHE A 56 -6.36 11.79 -0.41
C PHE A 56 -6.59 10.67 0.62
N LEU A 57 -5.81 10.64 1.71
CA LEU A 57 -5.95 9.62 2.77
C LEU A 57 -7.29 9.71 3.50
N GLU A 58 -7.80 10.93 3.73
CA GLU A 58 -9.14 11.17 4.29
C GLU A 58 -10.25 10.56 3.40
N LYS A 59 -10.10 10.63 2.06
CA LYS A 59 -11.06 10.00 1.12
C LYS A 59 -10.82 8.51 0.91
N PHE A 60 -9.61 8.04 1.14
CA PHE A 60 -9.25 6.63 1.03
C PHE A 60 -9.73 5.81 2.24
N LEU A 61 -9.46 6.32 3.44
CA LEU A 61 -9.70 5.62 4.70
C LEU A 61 -11.09 5.95 5.24
N ALA A 62 -11.69 5.00 5.96
CA ALA A 62 -12.90 5.27 6.73
C ALA A 62 -12.63 6.33 7.82
N PRO A 63 -13.63 7.14 8.23
CA PRO A 63 -13.40 8.26 9.15
C PRO A 63 -12.65 7.90 10.44
N ASP A 64 -13.04 6.80 11.11
CA ASP A 64 -12.38 6.37 12.36
C ASP A 64 -10.94 5.87 12.14
N VAL A 65 -10.69 5.25 10.98
CA VAL A 65 -9.36 4.82 10.57
C VAL A 65 -8.49 6.02 10.23
N TRP A 66 -9.01 6.99 9.49
CA TRP A 66 -8.31 8.23 9.19
C TRP A 66 -7.94 9.00 10.45
N GLU A 67 -8.86 9.12 11.40
CA GLU A 67 -8.60 9.80 12.68
C GLU A 67 -7.44 9.14 13.45
N SER A 68 -7.30 7.82 13.37
CA SER A 68 -6.14 7.14 13.94
C SER A 68 -4.86 7.42 13.14
N VAL A 69 -4.94 7.38 11.81
CA VAL A 69 -3.79 7.49 10.89
C VAL A 69 -3.21 8.91 10.85
N ARG A 70 -4.03 9.96 10.89
CA ARG A 70 -3.56 11.36 10.84
C ARG A 70 -2.61 11.71 12.00
N HIS A 71 -2.82 11.07 13.15
CA HIS A 71 -2.03 11.21 14.37
C HIS A 71 -0.86 10.20 14.48
N ALA A 72 -0.68 9.34 13.47
CA ALA A 72 0.40 8.36 13.47
C ALA A 72 1.77 9.04 13.60
N LYS A 73 2.68 8.40 14.33
CA LYS A 73 4.07 8.82 14.47
C LYS A 73 4.97 7.96 13.57
N PRO A 74 6.18 8.43 13.21
CA PRO A 74 7.11 7.64 12.42
C PRO A 74 7.55 6.37 13.16
N VAL A 75 8.10 5.40 12.43
CA VAL A 75 8.54 4.10 12.96
C VAL A 75 9.49 4.27 14.14
N HIS A 76 10.42 5.22 14.08
CA HIS A 76 11.24 5.63 15.21
C HIS A 76 10.79 7.02 15.68
N ALA A 77 9.91 7.02 16.69
CA ALA A 77 9.33 8.24 17.24
C ALA A 77 10.14 8.74 18.44
N PHE A 78 10.87 9.84 18.23
CA PHE A 78 11.50 10.63 19.27
C PHE A 78 10.54 11.70 19.79
N ASP A 79 10.91 12.42 20.84
CA ASP A 79 10.06 13.41 21.50
C ASP A 79 9.63 14.57 20.56
N ASP A 80 10.43 14.87 19.54
CA ASP A 80 10.18 15.88 18.52
C ASP A 80 9.48 15.36 17.26
N ALA A 81 9.12 14.08 17.21
CA ALA A 81 8.53 13.47 16.03
C ALA A 81 7.17 14.10 15.70
N LEU A 82 7.01 14.52 14.44
CA LEU A 82 5.74 15.03 13.93
C LEU A 82 4.72 13.90 13.78
N GLU A 83 3.45 14.27 13.81
CA GLU A 83 2.36 13.38 13.39
C GLU A 83 2.27 13.36 11.86
N LEU A 84 1.67 12.30 11.30
CA LEU A 84 1.59 12.05 9.86
C LEU A 84 1.02 13.26 9.12
N GLU A 85 -0.12 13.79 9.56
CA GLU A 85 -0.75 14.93 8.88
C GLU A 85 0.16 16.17 8.86
N ALA A 86 0.87 16.44 9.96
CA ALA A 86 1.82 17.55 10.04
C ALA A 86 3.08 17.32 9.20
N ALA A 87 3.61 16.09 9.20
CA ALA A 87 4.81 15.73 8.45
C ALA A 87 4.60 15.78 6.93
N PHE A 88 3.40 15.44 6.47
CA PHE A 88 3.01 15.45 5.06
C PHE A 88 2.14 16.67 4.67
N ALA A 89 2.15 17.74 5.48
CA ALA A 89 1.29 18.91 5.26
C ALA A 89 1.52 19.60 3.90
N GLU A 90 2.74 19.51 3.37
CA GLU A 90 3.11 20.03 2.04
C GLU A 90 3.36 18.92 1.01
N SER A 91 2.84 17.72 1.24
CA SER A 91 3.01 16.60 0.33
C SER A 91 1.79 16.46 -0.59
N TRP A 92 2.07 16.41 -1.88
CA TRP A 92 1.06 16.35 -2.93
C TRP A 92 1.21 15.08 -3.75
N ILE A 93 0.10 14.43 -4.04
CA ILE A 93 0.01 13.30 -4.94
C ILE A 93 -0.62 13.75 -6.26
N ASN A 94 -0.15 13.21 -7.39
CA ASN A 94 -0.76 13.43 -8.69
C ASN A 94 -0.61 12.18 -9.54
N PHE A 95 -1.71 11.44 -9.76
CA PHE A 95 -1.70 10.36 -10.75
C PHE A 95 -3.07 10.17 -11.41
N SER A 96 -3.06 9.78 -12.69
CA SER A 96 -4.28 9.47 -13.45
C SER A 96 -4.32 8.02 -13.94
N HIS A 97 -3.18 7.32 -13.90
CA HIS A 97 -3.03 5.97 -14.41
C HIS A 97 -1.88 5.24 -13.73
N TRP A 98 -1.82 3.93 -13.95
CA TRP A 98 -0.78 3.05 -13.43
C TRP A 98 0.15 2.61 -14.55
N VAL A 99 1.45 2.61 -14.28
CA VAL A 99 2.50 2.11 -15.17
C VAL A 99 3.13 0.88 -14.52
N GLN A 100 3.08 -0.25 -15.23
CA GLN A 100 3.80 -1.45 -14.81
C GLN A 100 5.28 -1.30 -15.15
N LEU A 101 6.13 -1.51 -14.15
CA LEU A 101 7.58 -1.46 -14.31
C LEU A 101 8.10 -2.71 -15.02
N GLY A 102 9.05 -2.54 -15.93
CA GLY A 102 9.60 -3.63 -16.74
C GLY A 102 10.58 -4.53 -15.99
N SER A 103 11.16 -4.07 -14.89
CA SER A 103 12.03 -4.85 -14.02
C SER A 103 12.03 -4.31 -12.59
N HIS A 104 12.57 -5.10 -11.66
CA HIS A 104 12.72 -4.71 -10.25
C HIS A 104 13.64 -3.50 -10.06
N GLU A 105 14.69 -3.39 -10.88
CA GLU A 105 15.68 -2.29 -10.84
C GLU A 105 15.06 -0.94 -11.22
N MET A 106 13.92 -0.94 -11.90
CA MET A 106 13.21 0.29 -12.30
C MET A 106 12.48 0.94 -11.14
N PHE A 107 12.28 0.25 -10.01
CA PHE A 107 11.71 0.88 -8.83
C PHE A 107 12.79 1.71 -8.13
N SER A 108 12.97 2.95 -8.59
CA SER A 108 13.99 3.89 -8.11
C SER A 108 13.41 5.30 -7.89
N TRP A 109 14.15 6.13 -7.17
CA TRP A 109 13.78 7.53 -6.91
C TRP A 109 13.74 8.37 -8.19
N GLU A 110 14.61 8.10 -9.16
CA GLU A 110 14.58 8.73 -10.48
C GLU A 110 13.30 8.34 -11.24
N CYS A 111 12.94 7.05 -11.22
CA CYS A 111 11.71 6.60 -11.85
C CYS A 111 10.48 7.22 -11.20
N ALA A 112 10.43 7.25 -9.87
CA ALA A 112 9.37 7.90 -9.10
C ALA A 112 9.24 9.39 -9.48
N THR A 113 10.36 10.11 -9.58
CA THR A 113 10.39 11.53 -9.99
C THR A 113 9.86 11.73 -11.41
N GLU A 114 10.24 10.87 -12.36
CA GLU A 114 9.77 10.95 -13.74
C GLU A 114 8.28 10.60 -13.88
N LEU A 115 7.77 9.65 -13.09
CA LEU A 115 6.36 9.31 -13.09
C LEU A 115 5.49 10.38 -12.41
N LEU A 116 6.02 11.05 -11.38
CA LEU A 116 5.39 12.23 -10.78
C LEU A 116 5.17 13.34 -11.82
N LYS A 117 6.19 13.64 -12.63
CA LYS A 117 6.09 14.62 -13.74
C LYS A 117 5.05 14.22 -14.79
N ARG A 118 4.80 12.92 -14.95
CA ARG A 118 3.83 12.37 -15.91
C ARG A 118 2.42 12.17 -15.33
N GLY A 119 2.23 12.41 -14.04
CA GLY A 119 0.96 12.10 -13.37
C GLY A 119 0.64 10.61 -13.41
N ALA A 120 1.62 9.76 -13.09
CA ALA A 120 1.51 8.31 -13.14
C ALA A 120 1.93 7.65 -11.82
N ALA A 121 1.23 6.58 -11.44
CA ALA A 121 1.60 5.71 -10.33
C ALA A 121 2.30 4.44 -10.83
N MET A 122 3.05 3.78 -9.96
CA MET A 122 3.85 2.59 -10.25
C MET A 122 3.13 1.32 -9.84
N GLN A 123 3.12 0.32 -10.71
CA GLN A 123 2.93 -1.07 -10.35
C GLN A 123 4.27 -1.78 -10.53
N THR A 124 4.74 -2.49 -9.51
CA THR A 124 6.02 -3.18 -9.59
C THR A 124 5.93 -4.41 -10.50
N TYR A 125 7.09 -4.97 -10.82
CA TYR A 125 7.15 -6.26 -11.50
C TYR A 125 6.64 -7.40 -10.60
N ASP A 126 6.13 -8.47 -11.20
CA ASP A 126 5.59 -9.63 -10.48
C ASP A 126 6.62 -10.24 -9.50
N ASN A 127 6.15 -10.74 -8.35
CA ASN A 127 6.95 -11.38 -7.30
C ASN A 127 7.96 -10.46 -6.58
N GLN A 128 7.77 -9.15 -6.58
CA GLN A 128 8.51 -8.27 -5.66
C GLN A 128 8.10 -8.57 -4.22
N GLN A 129 9.08 -8.88 -3.36
CA GLN A 129 8.79 -9.34 -1.99
C GLN A 129 8.26 -8.23 -1.07
N ASN A 130 8.58 -6.97 -1.37
CA ASN A 130 8.48 -5.88 -0.39
C ASN A 130 7.43 -4.83 -0.73
N GLN A 131 6.87 -4.84 -1.95
CA GLN A 131 6.01 -3.77 -2.44
C GLN A 131 5.45 -4.15 -3.80
N ASP A 132 4.20 -3.76 -4.02
CA ASP A 132 3.44 -4.10 -5.23
C ASP A 132 3.08 -2.82 -6.01
N LEU A 133 2.89 -1.71 -5.31
CA LEU A 133 2.50 -0.43 -5.90
C LEU A 133 3.28 0.74 -5.27
N GLY A 134 3.38 1.85 -5.99
CA GLY A 134 4.00 3.08 -5.47
C GLY A 134 3.39 4.34 -6.08
N MET A 135 3.31 5.39 -5.27
CA MET A 135 2.85 6.72 -5.68
C MET A 135 3.89 7.73 -5.25
N ALA A 136 4.45 8.45 -6.22
CA ALA A 136 5.41 9.51 -5.94
C ALA A 136 4.70 10.75 -5.36
N LEU A 137 5.39 11.45 -4.48
CA LEU A 137 4.87 12.64 -3.81
C LEU A 137 5.74 13.85 -4.17
N HIS A 138 5.12 14.98 -4.46
CA HIS A 138 5.81 16.27 -4.52
C HIS A 138 5.81 16.92 -3.14
N ASN A 139 6.96 17.30 -2.59
CA ASN A 139 7.05 17.95 -1.28
C ASN A 139 7.43 19.43 -1.41
N GLY A 140 6.55 20.28 -0.88
CA GLY A 140 6.68 21.73 -0.85
C GLY A 140 5.57 22.43 -1.62
N ASN A 141 5.84 23.67 -2.04
CA ASN A 141 4.89 24.48 -2.80
C ASN A 141 4.68 23.91 -4.21
N LEU A 142 3.45 23.96 -4.73
CA LEU A 142 3.09 23.54 -6.09
C LEU A 142 3.84 24.30 -7.21
N ASP A 143 4.29 25.53 -6.95
CA ASP A 143 5.08 26.32 -7.90
C ASP A 143 6.57 25.91 -7.92
N SER A 144 7.00 25.05 -6.99
CA SER A 144 8.38 24.56 -6.96
C SER A 144 8.61 23.47 -7.99
N ALA A 145 9.86 23.34 -8.45
CA ALA A 145 10.23 22.32 -9.42
C ALA A 145 10.01 20.91 -8.89
N ILE A 146 9.55 20.01 -9.76
CA ILE A 146 9.50 18.58 -9.49
C ILE A 146 10.89 18.00 -9.77
N ASP A 147 11.64 17.77 -8.70
CA ASP A 147 12.99 17.20 -8.73
C ASP A 147 13.17 16.13 -7.64
N ILE A 148 14.27 15.40 -7.72
CA ILE A 148 14.56 14.27 -6.83
C ILE A 148 14.70 14.70 -5.36
N ASP A 149 15.05 15.96 -5.08
CA ASP A 149 15.22 16.46 -3.70
C ASP A 149 13.87 16.69 -3.02
N ARG A 150 12.82 16.90 -3.82
CA ARG A 150 11.43 17.10 -3.37
C ARG A 150 10.54 15.88 -3.58
N THR A 151 11.02 14.86 -4.26
CA THR A 151 10.26 13.61 -4.45
C THR A 151 10.22 12.79 -3.15
N GLY A 152 9.01 12.61 -2.60
CA GLY A 152 8.72 11.62 -1.58
C GLY A 152 8.08 10.36 -2.18
N LEU A 153 7.78 9.38 -1.34
CA LEU A 153 7.20 8.11 -1.79
C LEU A 153 6.12 7.62 -0.83
N CYS A 154 4.98 7.24 -1.40
CA CYS A 154 3.98 6.40 -0.75
C CYS A 154 4.04 5.01 -1.39
N GLN A 155 4.57 4.04 -0.67
CA GLN A 155 4.70 2.65 -1.13
C GLN A 155 3.59 1.78 -0.55
N VAL A 156 3.09 0.84 -1.35
CA VAL A 156 1.97 -0.01 -0.98
C VAL A 156 2.33 -1.48 -1.20
N GLN A 157 2.10 -2.29 -0.18
CA GLN A 157 2.18 -3.75 -0.27
C GLN A 157 0.79 -4.34 -0.06
N VAL A 158 0.43 -5.31 -0.88
CA VAL A 158 -0.90 -5.88 -0.96
C VAL A 158 -0.86 -7.35 -0.54
N LYS A 159 -1.69 -7.70 0.44
CA LYS A 159 -1.82 -9.06 0.95
C LYS A 159 -3.25 -9.54 0.80
N ASN A 160 -3.46 -10.43 -0.17
CA ASN A 160 -4.74 -11.12 -0.34
C ASN A 160 -4.73 -12.48 0.38
N SER A 161 -4.44 -12.50 1.68
CA SER A 161 -4.42 -13.72 2.49
C SER A 161 -5.52 -13.69 3.55
N VAL A 162 -6.13 -14.84 3.82
CA VAL A 162 -7.15 -14.98 4.88
C VAL A 162 -6.54 -14.86 6.28
N LYS A 163 -5.24 -15.18 6.39
CA LYS A 163 -4.48 -14.99 7.63
C LYS A 163 -3.75 -13.66 7.53
N SER A 164 -3.78 -12.89 8.60
CA SER A 164 -2.96 -11.70 8.71
C SER A 164 -1.48 -12.07 8.69
N GLU A 165 -0.70 -11.38 7.88
CA GLU A 165 0.75 -11.51 7.83
C GLU A 165 1.38 -10.32 8.55
N ARG A 166 2.38 -10.56 9.41
CA ARG A 166 3.17 -9.46 9.95
C ARG A 166 4.13 -9.00 8.87
N VAL A 167 3.94 -7.77 8.42
CA VAL A 167 4.74 -7.16 7.35
C VAL A 167 5.47 -5.97 7.93
N ALA A 168 6.78 -5.92 7.73
CA ALA A 168 7.60 -4.75 8.04
C ALA A 168 8.07 -4.16 6.70
N PRO A 169 7.38 -3.13 6.16
CA PRO A 169 7.78 -2.51 4.92
C PRO A 169 9.20 -1.95 5.03
N ASN A 170 10.03 -2.23 4.04
CA ASN A 170 11.35 -1.64 3.93
C ASN A 170 11.21 -0.22 3.35
N PRO A 171 11.50 0.88 4.05
CA PRO A 171 11.47 2.23 3.47
C PRO A 171 12.60 2.45 2.43
N GLU A 172 13.61 1.57 2.46
CA GLU A 172 14.73 1.35 1.53
C GLU A 172 14.39 0.91 0.11
N ALA A 173 13.10 0.82 -0.17
CA ALA A 173 12.52 -0.02 -1.20
C ALA A 173 12.92 0.44 -2.62
N ALA A 174 13.03 1.75 -2.82
CA ALA A 174 13.49 2.40 -4.05
C ALA A 174 15.02 2.63 -4.07
N GLY A 175 15.75 1.93 -3.18
CA GLY A 175 17.13 2.25 -2.84
C GLY A 175 17.23 3.34 -1.77
N LYS A 176 18.48 3.67 -1.40
CA LYS A 176 18.79 4.68 -0.38
C LYS A 176 18.08 6.00 -0.71
N CYS A 177 17.30 6.52 0.24
CA CYS A 177 16.56 7.76 0.04
C CYS A 177 17.52 8.94 -0.19
N PRO A 178 17.40 9.67 -1.32
CA PRO A 178 18.36 10.71 -1.71
C PRO A 178 18.15 12.03 -0.96
N ASN A 179 17.00 12.19 -0.29
CA ASN A 179 16.56 13.44 0.32
C ASN A 179 16.02 13.21 1.75
N THR A 180 15.47 14.25 2.37
CA THR A 180 14.89 14.21 3.72
C THR A 180 13.36 14.16 3.75
N CYS A 181 12.70 13.97 2.60
CA CYS A 181 11.24 13.92 2.52
C CYS A 181 10.68 12.74 3.33
N PRO A 182 9.49 12.87 3.92
CA PRO A 182 8.86 11.77 4.63
C PRO A 182 8.43 10.66 3.65
N ILE A 183 8.40 9.42 4.14
CA ILE A 183 8.01 8.22 3.38
C ILE A 183 6.83 7.56 4.07
N LEU A 184 5.83 7.18 3.28
CA LEU A 184 4.65 6.47 3.77
C LEU A 184 4.63 5.05 3.22
N SER A 185 4.52 4.05 4.11
CA SER A 185 4.25 2.66 3.75
C SER A 185 2.86 2.26 4.16
N ILE A 186 2.09 1.72 3.22
CA ILE A 186 0.75 1.20 3.46
C ILE A 186 0.74 -0.30 3.13
N VAL A 187 0.45 -1.14 4.12
CA VAL A 187 0.19 -2.56 3.89
C VAL A 187 -1.32 -2.77 3.84
N MET A 188 -1.85 -3.28 2.73
CA MET A 188 -3.27 -3.56 2.55
C MET A 188 -3.53 -5.07 2.69
N GLN A 189 -3.95 -5.51 3.87
CA GLN A 189 -4.34 -6.90 4.15
C GLN A 189 -5.79 -7.14 3.74
N LEU A 190 -6.04 -7.13 2.43
CA LEU A 190 -7.37 -7.19 1.85
C LEU A 190 -8.08 -8.53 2.05
N GLY A 191 -7.32 -9.61 2.17
CA GLY A 191 -7.88 -10.96 2.23
C GLY A 191 -8.41 -11.39 3.60
N VAL A 192 -8.12 -10.64 4.67
CA VAL A 192 -8.59 -11.00 6.01
C VAL A 192 -10.11 -10.80 6.07
N GLY A 193 -10.82 -11.87 6.40
CA GLY A 193 -12.28 -11.94 6.34
C GLY A 193 -12.96 -11.59 7.66
N GLU A 194 -14.25 -11.88 7.74
CA GLU A 194 -15.10 -11.62 8.92
C GLU A 194 -14.65 -12.33 10.20
N GLU A 195 -13.87 -13.40 10.08
CA GLU A 195 -13.27 -14.13 11.22
C GLU A 195 -12.09 -13.39 11.85
N TYR A 196 -11.58 -12.35 11.20
CA TYR A 196 -10.54 -11.50 11.77
C TYR A 196 -11.16 -10.52 12.77
N HIS A 197 -10.79 -10.66 14.04
CA HIS A 197 -11.27 -9.83 15.15
C HIS A 197 -10.22 -8.82 15.66
N GLY A 198 -9.17 -8.58 14.87
CA GLY A 198 -8.13 -7.59 15.20
C GLY A 198 -8.54 -6.16 14.83
N PRO A 199 -7.62 -5.19 14.96
CA PRO A 199 -7.89 -3.79 14.62
C PRO A 199 -8.06 -3.59 13.11
N LEU A 200 -8.81 -2.55 12.71
CA LEU A 200 -8.93 -2.15 11.30
C LEU A 200 -7.64 -1.51 10.77
N VAL A 201 -6.85 -0.93 11.67
CA VAL A 201 -5.55 -0.31 11.38
C VAL A 201 -4.55 -0.58 12.50
N GLU A 202 -3.32 -0.87 12.12
CA GLU A 202 -2.16 -0.92 13.01
C GLU A 202 -1.13 0.11 12.55
N ILE A 203 -0.60 0.87 13.50
CA ILE A 203 0.42 1.89 13.27
C ILE A 203 1.75 1.33 13.81
N ASN A 204 2.73 1.19 12.93
CA ASN A 204 4.05 0.71 13.30
C ASN A 204 4.87 1.87 13.85
N THR A 205 4.91 1.99 15.18
CA THR A 205 5.70 3.00 15.90
C THR A 205 6.48 2.36 17.04
N THR A 206 7.74 2.74 17.16
CA THR A 206 8.60 2.45 18.31
C THR A 206 8.97 3.79 18.97
N SER A 207 8.48 4.02 20.18
CA SER A 207 8.84 5.19 20.98
C SER A 207 10.26 5.03 21.52
N ILE A 208 11.12 6.01 21.27
CA ILE A 208 12.51 6.03 21.71
C ILE A 208 12.67 7.13 22.76
N GLN A 209 12.80 6.73 24.02
CA GLN A 209 13.10 7.67 25.12
C GLN A 209 14.58 8.05 25.09
N THR A 210 14.87 9.33 25.18
CA THR A 210 16.24 9.86 25.18
C THR A 210 16.91 9.86 26.56
N ASP A 211 16.17 9.50 27.61
CA ASP A 211 16.64 9.60 29.00
C ASP A 211 17.11 8.25 29.57
N THR A 212 18.37 7.87 29.34
CA THR A 212 19.09 7.02 30.30
C THR A 212 20.59 7.32 30.32
N PRO A 213 21.19 7.64 31.48
CA PRO A 213 22.64 7.78 31.61
C PRO A 213 23.32 6.41 31.42
N ALA A 214 24.28 6.36 30.50
CA ALA A 214 25.17 5.27 30.13
C ALA A 214 25.33 4.14 31.18
N GLY A 215 24.55 3.07 31.00
CA GLY A 215 24.86 1.73 31.50
C GLY A 215 25.25 0.86 30.31
N ASN A 216 26.50 0.38 30.28
CA ASN A 216 27.04 -0.47 29.21
C ASN A 216 26.15 -1.71 28.98
N THR A 217 25.32 -1.68 27.94
CA THR A 217 24.82 -2.90 27.27
C THR A 217 24.54 -2.53 25.82
N ARG A 218 25.01 -3.35 24.88
CA ARG A 218 24.93 -3.13 23.43
C ARG A 218 23.47 -3.06 22.96
N SER A 219 22.90 -1.86 22.86
CA SER A 219 21.91 -1.53 21.83
C SER A 219 22.22 -0.13 21.33
N SER A 220 22.79 -0.05 20.13
CA SER A 220 23.01 1.21 19.43
C SER A 220 21.67 1.77 18.96
N THR A 221 20.92 2.41 19.83
CA THR A 221 19.89 3.39 19.42
C THR A 221 20.57 4.74 19.33
N SER A 222 21.43 4.89 18.32
CA SER A 222 22.00 6.19 18.00
C SER A 222 20.87 7.11 17.56
N SER A 223 20.86 8.35 18.07
CA SER A 223 20.09 9.47 17.54
C SER A 223 20.62 9.91 16.16
N ASP A 224 20.84 8.96 15.26
CA ASP A 224 21.42 9.20 13.95
C ASP A 224 20.43 10.04 13.13
N PRO A 225 20.79 11.27 12.73
CA PRO A 225 19.92 12.09 11.91
C PRO A 225 19.68 11.48 10.51
N THR A 226 20.47 10.48 10.10
CA THR A 226 20.32 9.78 8.83
C THR A 226 19.39 8.57 8.89
N ASP A 227 18.89 8.22 10.08
CA ASP A 227 17.94 7.12 10.24
C ASP A 227 16.61 7.43 9.54
N ILE A 228 16.37 6.71 8.44
CA ILE A 228 15.16 6.86 7.63
C ILE A 228 13.89 6.57 8.42
N ASN A 229 13.96 5.75 9.47
CA ASN A 229 12.80 5.40 10.29
C ASN A 229 12.29 6.57 11.13
N ARG A 230 13.07 7.65 11.29
CA ARG A 230 12.62 8.91 11.93
C ARG A 230 11.61 9.68 11.07
N ARG A 231 11.52 9.35 9.79
CA ARG A 231 10.67 10.00 8.78
C ARG A 231 9.88 9.02 7.94
N HIS A 232 9.89 7.74 8.32
CA HIS A 232 9.10 6.68 7.72
C HIS A 232 7.86 6.46 8.57
N TYR A 233 6.68 6.59 7.97
CA TYR A 233 5.40 6.27 8.56
C TYR A 233 4.93 4.96 7.97
N SER A 234 4.53 4.01 8.82
CA SER A 234 4.10 2.69 8.36
C SER A 234 2.77 2.32 9.00
N ILE A 235 1.79 2.06 8.16
CA ILE A 235 0.45 1.65 8.56
C ILE A 235 0.08 0.32 7.90
N VAL A 236 -0.67 -0.50 8.63
CA VAL A 236 -1.22 -1.77 8.15
C VAL A 236 -2.73 -1.67 8.24
N LEU A 237 -3.42 -1.86 7.13
CA LEU A 237 -4.87 -1.78 7.00
C LEU A 237 -5.41 -3.20 6.84
N TYR A 238 -6.46 -3.52 7.60
CA TYR A 238 -7.03 -4.85 7.66
C TYR A 238 -8.44 -4.91 7.06
N GLY A 239 -8.66 -5.92 6.23
CA GLY A 239 -9.93 -6.22 5.59
C GLY A 239 -10.19 -5.34 4.37
N CYS A 240 -11.23 -5.65 3.62
CA CYS A 240 -11.70 -4.85 2.48
C CYS A 240 -13.18 -4.50 2.68
N THR A 241 -13.44 -3.60 3.62
CA THR A 241 -14.79 -3.21 4.03
C THR A 241 -14.94 -1.69 4.07
N ALA A 242 -16.19 -1.21 4.13
CA ALA A 242 -16.48 0.21 4.32
C ALA A 242 -16.02 0.75 5.70
N ALA A 243 -15.75 -0.14 6.66
CA ALA A 243 -15.18 0.25 7.95
C ALA A 243 -13.67 0.54 7.85
N THR A 244 -12.98 -0.01 6.85
CA THR A 244 -11.55 0.25 6.61
C THR A 244 -11.35 1.34 5.56
N TYR A 245 -12.10 1.26 4.45
CA TYR A 245 -11.94 2.12 3.28
C TYR A 245 -13.26 2.84 2.94
N SER A 246 -13.22 4.16 2.85
CA SER A 246 -14.40 4.97 2.51
C SER A 246 -14.95 4.63 1.11
N CYS A 247 -14.07 4.30 0.17
CA CYS A 247 -14.45 3.99 -1.21
C CYS A 247 -15.11 2.62 -1.42
N VAL A 248 -15.11 1.73 -0.41
CA VAL A 248 -15.79 0.43 -0.52
C VAL A 248 -17.32 0.59 -0.50
N GLY A 249 -17.84 1.48 0.35
CA GLY A 249 -19.25 1.83 0.43
C GLY A 249 -20.22 0.64 0.31
N GLY A 250 -21.27 0.81 -0.52
CA GLY A 250 -22.27 -0.23 -0.81
C GLY A 250 -21.79 -1.36 -1.73
N HIS A 251 -20.49 -1.43 -2.06
CA HIS A 251 -19.91 -2.40 -2.98
C HIS A 251 -19.12 -3.51 -2.29
N ALA A 252 -19.21 -3.64 -0.97
CA ALA A 252 -18.50 -4.66 -0.19
C ALA A 252 -18.62 -6.08 -0.78
N ALA A 253 -19.82 -6.50 -1.19
CA ALA A 253 -20.04 -7.81 -1.81
C ALA A 253 -19.29 -8.00 -3.14
N THR A 254 -19.12 -6.91 -3.90
CA THR A 254 -18.35 -6.94 -5.15
C THR A 254 -16.87 -7.12 -4.84
N TYR A 255 -16.29 -6.33 -3.93
CA TYR A 255 -14.89 -6.48 -3.52
C TYR A 255 -14.60 -7.85 -2.91
N ALA A 256 -15.49 -8.38 -2.07
CA ALA A 256 -15.38 -9.74 -1.55
C ALA A 256 -15.34 -10.78 -2.68
N THR A 257 -16.14 -10.60 -3.74
CA THR A 257 -16.11 -11.48 -4.92
C THR A 257 -14.80 -11.38 -5.69
N LEU A 258 -14.24 -10.18 -5.81
CA LEU A 258 -12.95 -9.94 -6.48
C LEU A 258 -11.79 -10.60 -5.72
N LEU A 259 -11.79 -10.48 -4.39
CA LEU A 259 -10.74 -10.99 -3.51
C LEU A 259 -10.85 -12.49 -3.26
N ARG A 260 -12.07 -13.06 -3.29
CA ARG A 260 -12.26 -14.51 -3.17
C ARG A 260 -11.42 -15.22 -4.22
N THR A 261 -10.49 -16.02 -3.73
CA THR A 261 -9.86 -17.04 -4.54
C THR A 261 -10.68 -18.30 -4.34
N PRO A 262 -11.30 -18.84 -5.40
CA PRO A 262 -11.76 -20.22 -5.35
C PRO A 262 -10.60 -21.14 -4.91
N ALA A 263 -10.87 -22.31 -4.34
CA ALA A 263 -9.80 -23.28 -4.03
C ALA A 263 -8.88 -23.45 -5.25
N LEU A 264 -7.58 -23.71 -5.04
CA LEU A 264 -6.56 -23.69 -6.10
C LEU A 264 -6.98 -24.43 -7.39
N PHE A 265 -7.76 -25.49 -7.23
CA PHE A 265 -8.27 -26.32 -8.31
C PHE A 265 -9.69 -26.02 -8.76
N HIS A 266 -10.42 -25.12 -8.11
CA HIS A 266 -11.76 -24.75 -8.54
C HIS A 266 -11.77 -23.99 -9.88
N ASN A 267 -10.61 -23.48 -10.32
CA ASN A 267 -10.38 -22.97 -11.67
C ASN A 267 -9.48 -23.91 -12.51
N TYR A 268 -9.09 -25.08 -11.98
CA TYR A 268 -8.40 -26.08 -12.77
C TYR A 268 -9.42 -26.60 -13.80
N SER A 269 -9.14 -26.42 -15.09
CA SER A 269 -10.08 -26.77 -16.16
C SER A 269 -10.53 -28.24 -16.16
N ARG A 270 -9.86 -29.07 -15.35
CA ARG A 270 -10.06 -30.51 -15.20
C ARG A 270 -10.42 -30.92 -13.77
N ASP A 271 -10.90 -30.00 -12.93
CA ASP A 271 -11.36 -30.26 -11.56
C ASP A 271 -12.45 -31.35 -11.46
N LYS A 272 -13.21 -31.53 -12.54
CA LYS A 272 -14.19 -32.61 -12.73
C LYS A 272 -13.58 -34.01 -12.88
N TYR A 273 -12.26 -34.13 -13.02
CA TYR A 273 -11.55 -35.40 -13.21
C TYR A 273 -10.69 -35.68 -11.97
N PRO A 274 -11.16 -36.53 -11.04
CA PRO A 274 -10.48 -36.81 -9.77
C PRO A 274 -9.03 -37.26 -9.95
N ASP A 275 -8.73 -38.04 -10.99
CA ASP A 275 -7.39 -38.56 -11.26
C ASP A 275 -6.41 -37.46 -11.72
N LEU A 276 -6.91 -36.49 -12.51
CA LEU A 276 -6.11 -35.35 -12.98
C LEU A 276 -5.91 -34.33 -11.87
N LEU A 277 -6.92 -34.16 -11.02
CA LEU A 277 -6.82 -33.38 -9.80
C LEU A 277 -5.79 -33.99 -8.85
N ALA A 278 -5.85 -35.31 -8.61
CA ALA A 278 -4.89 -36.04 -7.80
C ALA A 278 -3.47 -35.95 -8.36
N ALA A 279 -3.29 -36.12 -9.67
CA ALA A 279 -2.00 -35.94 -10.32
C ALA A 279 -1.47 -34.50 -10.20
N ALA A 280 -2.34 -33.49 -10.32
CA ALA A 280 -1.95 -32.09 -10.14
C ALA A 280 -1.59 -31.76 -8.68
N HIS A 281 -2.24 -32.43 -7.72
CA HIS A 281 -1.85 -32.40 -6.30
C HIS A 281 -0.49 -33.05 -6.06
N GLU A 282 -0.21 -34.21 -6.69
CA GLU A 282 1.06 -34.94 -6.56
C GLU A 282 2.24 -34.23 -7.23
N LEU A 283 1.99 -33.53 -8.34
CA LEU A 283 3.00 -32.79 -9.09
C LEU A 283 3.27 -31.39 -8.53
N SER A 284 2.49 -30.92 -7.55
CA SER A 284 2.72 -29.63 -6.89
C SER A 284 3.82 -29.77 -5.85
N PRO A 285 5.01 -29.18 -6.05
CA PRO A 285 6.20 -29.54 -5.27
C PRO A 285 6.15 -29.22 -3.75
N ASN A 286 5.20 -28.39 -3.30
CA ASN A 286 5.19 -27.81 -1.94
C ASN A 286 3.81 -27.82 -1.24
N MET A 287 3.04 -28.91 -1.30
CA MET A 287 1.71 -28.98 -0.65
C MET A 287 1.77 -29.71 0.70
N ASN A 288 1.83 -28.97 1.81
CA ASN A 288 1.59 -29.54 3.14
C ASN A 288 0.08 -29.53 3.44
N LYS A 289 -0.48 -30.66 3.90
CA LYS A 289 -1.93 -30.96 3.88
C LYS A 289 -2.83 -30.03 4.73
N GLU A 290 -2.27 -29.12 5.52
CA GLU A 290 -3.03 -28.31 6.48
C GLU A 290 -2.91 -26.80 6.27
N VAL A 291 -2.03 -26.30 5.39
CA VAL A 291 -1.93 -24.86 5.09
C VAL A 291 -1.55 -24.68 3.62
N MET A 292 -2.52 -24.22 2.82
CA MET A 292 -2.41 -24.08 1.37
C MET A 292 -1.72 -22.76 0.97
N PHE A 293 -0.42 -22.81 0.63
CA PHE A 293 0.27 -21.74 -0.11
C PHE A 293 1.26 -22.33 -1.10
N TRP A 294 1.47 -21.62 -2.22
CA TRP A 294 2.69 -21.74 -3.01
C TRP A 294 3.77 -20.93 -2.29
N THR A 295 4.75 -21.60 -1.70
CA THR A 295 6.03 -20.97 -1.37
C THR A 295 6.96 -21.18 -2.56
N ASN A 296 7.31 -20.08 -3.24
CA ASN A 296 8.52 -20.00 -4.07
C ASN A 296 9.58 -19.27 -3.27
#